data_AF-A0A961TXF7-F1
#
_entry.id   AF-A0A961TXF7-F1
#
_cell.length_a   1.000
_cell.length_b   1.000
_cell.length_c   1.000
_cell.angle_alpha   90.00
_cell.angle_beta   90.00
_cell.angle_gamma   90.00
#
_symmetry.space_group_name_H-M   'P 1'
#
loop_
_entity.id
_entity.type
_entity.pdbx_description
1 polymer ?
#
loop_
_entity_poly.entity_id
_entity_poly.type
_entity_poly.pdbx_seq_one_letter_code
_entity_poly.pdbx_strand_id
1 'polypeptide(L)' 'GYELDAIAAVILGGTSFVGGVGTVIGTLFGALIIATLNNGLTLMNVSFFWQLVVKGLVIIIAVALDKYRRKGPGART' A
#
# COMPACT_ATOMS: atom_id res chain seq x y z
N GLY A 1 7.44 4.73 13.47
CA GLY A 1 7.53 4.61 12.01
C GLY A 1 6.89 3.33 11.49
N TYR A 2 5.84 2.86 12.15
CA TYR A 2 4.99 1.77 11.67
C TYR A 2 3.69 2.33 11.09
N GLU A 3 3.40 3.60 11.36
CA GLU A 3 2.23 4.30 10.87
C GLU A 3 2.24 4.37 9.34
N LEU A 4 3.38 4.69 8.73
CA LEU A 4 3.51 4.75 7.27
C LEU A 4 3.31 3.38 6.60
N ASP A 5 3.87 2.32 7.21
CA ASP A 5 3.72 0.95 6.71
C ASP A 5 2.27 0.45 6.88
N ALA A 6 1.61 0.80 7.99
CA ALA A 6 0.21 0.48 8.24
C ALA A 6 -0.74 1.18 7.27
N ILE A 7 -0.49 2.47 7.01
CA ILE A 7 -1.23 3.24 6.01
C ILE A 7 -1.01 2.63 4.62
N ALA A 8 0.25 2.37 4.22
CA ALA A 8 0.57 1.75 2.93
C ALA A 8 -0.16 0.40 2.76
N ALA A 9 -0.08 -0.47 3.76
CA ALA A 9 -0.68 -1.80 3.75
C ALA A 9 -2.19 -1.76 3.52
N VAL A 10 -2.91 -0.87 4.23
CA VAL A 10 -4.37 -0.79 4.13
C VAL A 10 -4.78 -0.35 2.72
N ILE A 11 -4.08 0.61 2.13
CA ILE A 11 -4.36 1.14 0.78
C ILE A 11 -4.05 0.11 -0.30
N LEU A 12 -2.88 -0.54 -0.19
CA LEU A 12 -2.46 -1.59 -1.11
C LEU A 12 -3.43 -2.78 -1.06
N GLY A 13 -3.98 -3.05 0.13
CA GLY A 13 -5.06 -4.00 0.37
C GLY A 13 -6.43 -3.60 -0.21
N GLY A 14 -6.55 -2.40 -0.78
CA GLY A 14 -7.76 -1.93 -1.46
C GLY A 14 -8.74 -1.16 -0.58
N THR A 15 -8.33 -0.69 0.60
CA THR A 15 -9.16 0.27 1.36
C THR A 15 -9.05 1.68 0.77
N SER A 16 -10.20 2.32 0.70
CA SER A 16 -10.39 3.61 0.04
C SER A 16 -10.06 4.79 0.96
N PHE A 17 -9.13 5.66 0.56
CA PHE A 17 -8.74 6.87 1.31
C PHE A 17 -9.88 7.86 1.62
N VAL A 18 -10.82 8.02 0.69
CA VAL A 18 -11.84 9.09 0.71
C VAL A 18 -13.20 8.60 1.23
N GLY A 19 -13.39 7.28 1.35
CA GLY A 19 -14.73 6.70 1.60
C GLY A 19 -14.78 5.48 2.50
N GLY A 20 -13.65 5.03 3.08
CA GLY A 20 -13.66 4.05 4.17
C GLY A 20 -14.24 2.67 3.87
N VAL A 21 -14.42 2.30 2.59
CA VAL A 21 -14.86 0.94 2.22
C VAL A 21 -13.64 0.12 1.79
N GLY A 22 -13.39 -0.95 2.51
CA GLY A 22 -12.49 -2.03 2.14
C GLY A 22 -12.63 -3.19 3.12
N THR A 23 -12.08 -4.35 2.77
CA THR A 23 -12.28 -5.58 3.53
C THR A 23 -11.07 -5.88 4.42
N VAL A 24 -11.31 -6.47 5.60
CA VAL A 24 -10.24 -6.93 6.50
C VAL A 24 -9.28 -7.89 5.78
N ILE A 25 -9.83 -8.75 4.91
CA ILE A 25 -9.06 -9.69 4.10
C ILE A 25 -8.12 -8.94 3.14
N GLY A 26 -8.61 -7.90 2.44
CA GLY A 26 -7.79 -7.08 1.56
C GLY A 26 -6.63 -6.43 2.31
N THR A 27 -6.91 -5.84 3.48
CA THR A 27 -5.89 -5.25 4.35
C THR A 27 -4.85 -6.26 4.83
N LEU A 28 -5.26 -7.48 5.20
CA LEU A 28 -4.34 -8.55 5.59
C LEU A 28 -3.36 -8.89 4.46
N PHE A 29 -3.84 -9.00 3.23
CA PHE A 29 -2.97 -9.20 2.07
C PHE A 29 -2.07 -8.00 1.82
N GLY A 30 -2.56 -6.78 1.96
CA GLY A 30 -1.75 -5.56 1.84
C GLY A 30 -0.64 -5.49 2.90
N ALA A 31 -0.94 -5.86 4.14
CA ALA A 31 0.04 -5.95 5.23
C ALA A 31 1.09 -7.02 4.97
N LEU A 32 0.69 -8.18 4.43
CA LEU A 32 1.60 -9.25 4.04
C LEU A 32 2.58 -8.78 2.95
N ILE A 33 2.11 -8.01 1.98
CA ILE A 33 2.95 -7.44 0.91
C ILE A 33 3.98 -6.48 1.50
N ILE A 34 3.57 -5.53 2.35
CA ILE A 34 4.49 -4.57 2.97
C ILE A 34 5.50 -5.28 3.88
N ALA A 35 5.07 -6.28 4.66
CA ALA A 35 5.94 -7.07 5.51
C ALA A 35 6.98 -7.86 4.70
N THR A 36 6.55 -8.49 3.59
CA THR A 36 7.46 -9.23 2.71
C THR A 36 8.44 -8.29 2.01
N LEU A 37 7.99 -7.10 1.59
CA LEU A 37 8.84 -6.10 0.95
C LEU A 37 9.91 -5.56 1.91
N ASN A 38 9.55 -5.31 3.16
CA ASN A 38 10.49 -4.89 4.20
C ASN A 38 11.52 -5.99 4.51
N ASN A 39 11.06 -7.25 4.66
CA ASN A 39 11.96 -8.39 4.84
C ASN A 39 12.88 -8.61 3.64
N GLY A 40 12.37 -8.51 2.41
CA GLY A 40 13.16 -8.66 1.19
C GLY A 40 14.26 -7.60 1.06
N LEU A 41 13.93 -6.33 1.28
CA LEU A 41 14.92 -5.24 1.26
C LEU A 41 15.98 -5.39 2.37
N THR A 42 15.58 -5.89 3.53
CA THR A 42 16.49 -6.14 4.65
C THR A 42 17.46 -7.30 4.33
N LEU A 43 16.95 -8.38 3.74
CA LEU A 43 17.76 -9.53 3.32
C LEU A 43 18.74 -9.16 2.19
N MET A 44 18.35 -8.24 1.31
CA MET A 44 19.22 -7.67 0.28
C MET A 44 20.27 -6.69 0.83
N ASN A 45 20.35 -6.52 2.15
CA ASN A 45 21.26 -5.60 2.84
C ASN A 45 21.16 -4.15 2.34
N VAL A 46 19.98 -3.74 1.89
CA VAL A 46 19.75 -2.38 1.39
C VAL A 46 19.75 -1.41 2.56
N SER A 47 20.53 -0.33 2.43
CA SER A 47 20.61 0.72 3.46
C SER A 47 19.22 1.29 3.81
N PHE A 48 19.00 1.60 5.09
CA PHE A 48 17.75 2.14 5.63
C PHE A 48 17.26 3.38 4.86
N PHE A 49 18.18 4.22 4.39
CA PHE A 49 17.85 5.38 3.57
C PHE A 49 17.09 4.98 2.29
N TRP A 50 17.57 3.96 1.58
CA TRP A 50 16.92 3.44 0.37
C TRP A 50 15.62 2.73 0.68
N GLN A 51 15.52 2.04 1.83
CA GLN A 51 14.26 1.44 2.25
C GLN A 51 13.17 2.51 2.45
N LEU A 52 13.51 3.65 3.04
CA LEU A 52 12.57 4.77 3.23
C LEU A 52 12.11 5.36 1.89
N VAL A 53 13.03 5.55 0.95
CA VAL A 53 12.71 6.05 -0.41
C VAL A 53 11.79 5.09 -1.14
N VAL A 54 12.07 3.78 -1.11
CA VAL A 54 11.24 2.75 -1.75
C VAL A 54 9.86 2.68 -1.11
N LYS A 55 9.76 2.72 0.22
CA LYS A 55 8.47 2.75 0.94
C LYS A 55 7.63 3.97 0.55
N GLY A 56 8.24 5.16 0.48
CA GLY A 56 7.59 6.38 0.01
C GLY A 56 7.08 6.25 -1.43
N LEU A 57 7.88 5.67 -2.31
CA LEU A 57 7.50 5.41 -3.71
C LEU A 57 6.30 4.46 -3.80
N VAL A 58 6.29 3.38 -3.02
CA VAL A 58 5.20 2.40 -2.96
C VAL A 58 3.89 3.06 -2.53
N ILE A 59 3.92 3.96 -1.55
CA ILE A 59 2.72 4.70 -1.10
C ILE A 59 2.18 5.58 -2.23
N ILE A 60 3.04 6.34 -2.91
CA ILE A 60 2.65 7.20 -4.03
C ILE A 60 2.00 6.36 -5.14
N ILE A 61 2.59 5.22 -5.49
CA ILE A 61 2.05 4.30 -6.50
C ILE A 61 0.70 3.73 -6.05
N ALA A 62 0.57 3.30 -4.79
CA ALA A 62 -0.68 2.78 -4.24
C ALA A 62 -1.81 3.82 -4.32
N VAL A 63 -1.52 5.08 -3.95
CA VAL A 63 -2.47 6.21 -4.05
C VAL A 63 -2.83 6.50 -5.51
N ALA A 64 -1.84 6.52 -6.41
CA ALA A 64 -2.05 6.80 -7.83
C ALA A 64 -2.93 5.72 -8.49
N LEU A 65 -2.69 4.45 -8.16
CA LEU A 65 -3.48 3.32 -8.62
C LEU A 65 -4.91 3.35 -8.04
N ASP A 66 -5.08 3.70 -6.76
CA ASP A 66 -6.41 3.90 -6.16
C ASP A 66 -7.19 4.99 -6.90
N LYS A 67 -6.55 6.13 -7.18
CA LYS A 67 -7.15 7.24 -7.93
C LYS A 67 -7.51 6.85 -9.37
N TYR A 68 -6.69 6.02 -10.02
CA TYR A 68 -6.94 5.55 -11.38
C TYR A 68 -8.06 4.50 -11.44
N ARG A 69 -8.12 3.57 -10.48
CA ARG A 69 -9.19 2.56 -10.35
C ARG A 69 -10.58 3.20 -10.20
N ARG A 70 -10.68 4.32 -9.48
CA ARG A 70 -11.93 5.09 -9.37
C ARG A 70 -12.43 5.68 -10.68
N LYS A 71 -11.57 5.75 -11.71
CA LYS A 71 -11.92 6.27 -13.04
C LYS A 71 -12.37 5.18 -14.02
N GLY A 72 -12.43 3.92 -13.59
CA GLY A 72 -12.99 2.81 -14.37
C GLY A 72 -14.52 2.86 -14.47
N PRO A 73 -15.11 2.53 -15.64
CA PRO A 73 -16.54 2.69 -15.92
C PRO A 73 -17.39 1.68 -15.13
N GLY A 74 -18.12 2.13 -14.10
CA GLY A 74 -18.96 1.20 -13.33
C GLY A 74 -19.86 1.74 -12.22
N ALA A 75 -20.09 3.05 -12.12
CA ALA A 75 -21.05 3.60 -11.14
C ALA A 75 -22.40 3.92 -11.82
N ARG A 76 -23.12 2.87 -12.22
CA ARG A 76 -24.55 2.89 -12.53
C ARG A 76 -25.15 1.57 -12.07
N THR A 77 -25.58 1.51 -10.81
CA THR A 77 -26.78 0.82 -10.30
C THR A 77 -26.91 1.16 -8.83
#